data_AF-A0A349PJ52-F1
#
_entry.id   AF-A0A349PJ52-F1
#
_cell.length_a   1.000
_cell.length_b   1.000
_cell.length_c   1.000
_cell.angle_alpha   90.00
_cell.angle_beta   90.00
_cell.angle_gamma   90.00
#
_symmetry.space_group_name_H-M   'P 1'
#
loop_
_entity.id
_entity.type
_entity.pdbx_description
1 polymer ?
#
loop_
_entity_poly.entity_id
_entity_poly.type
_entity_poly.pdbx_seq_one_letter_code
_entity_poly.pdbx_strand_id
1 'polypeptide(L)'
;MLNTSSVVNFLLNQGVPFETVKLILMLPIIATFIAFLRQVVGIKAFGIYTPLLITFAFLATNGIKYGIAIFITIILIGMLMRIALKSFRLLYLPRVAIMLTIVALSILAMLAIGGSVKRTGLASVSIFPILIMISLVEKFIAVQIEKGDRVAIILAAETLVISILGFYIAGWSALVNFIIAYPWIILFTIPINIILGKWTGLRFSEYLRFKEIMK
;
A
#
# COMPACT_ATOMS: atom_id res chain seq x y z
N MET A 1 -31.76 0.58 2.95
CA MET A 1 -31.55 -0.42 1.89
C MET A 1 -30.53 0.15 0.93
N LEU A 2 -29.38 -0.52 0.75
CA LEU A 2 -28.36 -0.08 -0.20
C LEU A 2 -28.98 -0.15 -1.60
N ASN A 3 -29.01 0.96 -2.33
CA ASN A 3 -29.49 0.99 -3.71
C ASN A 3 -28.40 0.38 -4.60
N THR A 4 -28.38 -0.94 -4.68
CA THR A 4 -27.36 -1.71 -5.39
C THR A 4 -27.72 -1.83 -6.87
N SER A 5 -26.74 -1.64 -7.75
CA SER A 5 -26.96 -1.84 -9.19
C SER A 5 -27.37 -3.27 -9.52
N SER A 6 -28.11 -3.46 -10.61
CA SER A 6 -28.51 -4.79 -11.08
C SER A 6 -27.33 -5.73 -11.31
N VAL A 7 -26.17 -5.19 -11.72
CA VAL A 7 -24.93 -5.95 -11.93
C VAL A 7 -24.35 -6.43 -10.60
N VAL A 8 -24.28 -5.56 -9.58
CA VAL A 8 -23.77 -5.98 -8.26
C VAL A 8 -24.73 -6.98 -7.62
N ASN A 9 -26.04 -6.77 -7.70
CA ASN A 9 -27.02 -7.72 -7.19
C ASN A 9 -26.92 -9.09 -7.87
N PHE A 10 -26.70 -9.10 -9.18
CA PHE A 10 -26.44 -10.34 -9.91
C PHE A 10 -25.23 -11.09 -9.34
N LEU A 11 -24.10 -10.40 -9.13
CA LEU A 11 -22.88 -11.02 -8.57
C LEU A 11 -23.10 -11.56 -7.14
N LEU A 12 -23.81 -10.80 -6.29
CA LEU A 12 -24.13 -11.23 -4.92
C LEU A 12 -25.03 -12.46 -4.92
N ASN A 13 -26.03 -12.52 -5.81
CA ASN A 13 -26.93 -13.67 -5.96
C ASN A 13 -26.21 -14.93 -6.46
N GLN A 14 -25.10 -14.78 -7.18
CA GLN A 14 -24.23 -15.88 -7.60
C GLN A 14 -23.26 -16.35 -6.49
N GLY A 15 -23.38 -15.81 -5.27
CA GLY A 15 -22.57 -16.20 -4.12
C GLY A 15 -21.22 -15.49 -4.02
N VAL A 16 -20.97 -14.45 -4.82
CA VAL A 16 -19.75 -13.64 -4.67
C VAL A 16 -19.84 -12.80 -3.39
N PRO A 17 -18.84 -12.85 -2.49
CA PRO A 17 -18.87 -12.03 -1.28
C PRO A 17 -18.89 -10.54 -1.60
N PHE A 18 -19.69 -9.77 -0.85
CA PHE A 18 -19.80 -8.33 -1.02
C PHE A 18 -18.46 -7.59 -0.93
N GLU A 19 -17.60 -7.98 0.03
CA GLU A 19 -16.28 -7.39 0.18
C GLU A 19 -15.41 -7.62 -1.06
N THR A 20 -15.48 -8.79 -1.70
CA THR A 20 -14.75 -9.05 -2.95
C THR A 20 -15.17 -8.09 -4.06
N VAL A 21 -16.49 -7.91 -4.25
CA VAL A 21 -17.02 -6.97 -5.26
C VAL A 21 -16.57 -5.54 -4.95
N LYS A 22 -16.72 -5.10 -3.70
CA LYS A 22 -16.28 -3.78 -3.24
C LYS A 22 -14.80 -3.54 -3.50
N LEU A 23 -13.91 -4.47 -3.13
CA LEU A 23 -12.47 -4.32 -3.32
C LEU A 23 -12.07 -4.26 -4.80
N ILE A 24 -12.69 -5.10 -5.65
CA ILE A 24 -12.46 -5.09 -7.11
C ILE A 24 -12.87 -3.74 -7.71
N LEU A 25 -14.05 -3.24 -7.33
CA LEU A 25 -14.56 -1.96 -7.83
C LEU A 25 -13.73 -0.76 -7.33
N MET A 26 -13.19 -0.85 -6.11
CA MET A 26 -12.35 0.20 -5.52
C MET A 26 -10.92 0.24 -6.10
N LEU A 27 -10.38 -0.89 -6.58
CA LEU A 27 -9.03 -0.99 -7.11
C LEU A 27 -8.66 0.07 -8.15
N PRO A 28 -9.43 0.26 -9.24
CA PRO A 28 -9.13 1.27 -10.24
C PRO A 28 -9.24 2.70 -9.69
N ILE A 29 -10.17 2.96 -8.76
CA ILE A 29 -10.33 4.27 -8.12
C ILE A 29 -9.10 4.61 -7.28
N ILE A 30 -8.64 3.67 -6.45
CA ILE A 30 -7.44 3.85 -5.63
C ILE A 30 -6.20 3.97 -6.52
N ALA A 31 -6.10 3.17 -7.59
CA ALA A 31 -5.00 3.26 -8.54
C ALA A 31 -4.91 4.63 -9.21
N THR A 32 -6.05 5.20 -9.65
CA THR A 32 -6.13 6.55 -10.20
C THR A 32 -5.78 7.60 -9.16
N PHE A 33 -6.24 7.45 -7.93
CA PHE A 33 -5.86 8.34 -6.83
C PHE A 33 -4.35 8.34 -6.58
N ILE A 34 -3.73 7.16 -6.54
CA ILE A 34 -2.26 7.03 -6.38
C ILE A 34 -1.53 7.67 -7.57
N ALA A 35 -2.01 7.44 -8.79
CA ALA A 35 -1.46 8.06 -9.99
C ALA A 35 -1.55 9.59 -9.95
N PHE A 36 -2.68 10.13 -9.50
CA PHE A 36 -2.89 11.56 -9.29
C PHE A 36 -1.91 12.13 -8.27
N LEU A 37 -1.77 11.52 -7.08
CA LEU A 37 -0.80 11.98 -6.07
C LEU A 37 0.63 11.98 -6.61
N ARG A 38 1.00 10.94 -7.37
CA ARG A 38 2.34 10.82 -7.92
C ARG A 38 2.62 11.84 -9.03
N GLN A 39 1.65 12.10 -9.89
CA GLN A 39 1.84 12.97 -11.05
C GLN A 39 1.61 14.45 -10.73
N VAL A 40 0.59 14.77 -9.94
CA VAL A 40 0.20 16.15 -9.65
C VAL A 40 0.89 16.67 -8.39
N VAL A 41 0.86 15.90 -7.30
CA VAL A 41 1.51 16.31 -6.04
C VAL A 41 3.02 16.06 -6.08
N GLY A 42 3.44 14.97 -6.74
CA GLY A 42 4.84 14.61 -6.90
C GLY A 42 5.42 13.78 -5.76
N ILE A 43 4.57 13.13 -4.96
CA ILE A 43 4.97 12.20 -3.91
C ILE A 43 5.59 10.96 -4.57
N LYS A 44 6.77 10.53 -4.11
CA LYS A 44 7.46 9.36 -4.66
C LYS A 44 7.11 8.14 -3.81
N ALA A 45 6.87 6.99 -4.42
CA ALA A 45 6.58 5.76 -3.69
C ALA A 45 7.23 4.57 -4.40
N PHE A 46 7.13 3.37 -3.83
CA PHE A 46 7.59 2.12 -4.44
C PHE A 46 6.71 1.70 -5.65
N GLY A 47 6.66 2.54 -6.68
CA GLY A 47 5.74 2.42 -7.79
C GLY A 47 4.28 2.68 -7.37
N ILE A 48 3.34 2.35 -8.27
CA ILE A 48 1.90 2.49 -8.02
C ILE A 48 1.36 1.24 -7.30
N TYR A 49 1.88 0.06 -7.67
CA TYR A 49 1.39 -1.22 -7.19
C TYR A 49 1.59 -1.44 -5.68
N THR A 50 2.72 -1.03 -5.14
CA THR A 50 3.03 -1.27 -3.72
C THR A 50 2.13 -0.51 -2.77
N PRO A 51 1.95 0.83 -2.88
CA PRO A 51 0.98 1.53 -2.04
C PRO A 51 -0.46 1.04 -2.23
N LEU A 52 -0.81 0.59 -3.45
CA LEU A 52 -2.12 -0.01 -3.73
C LEU A 52 -2.32 -1.30 -2.92
N LEU A 53 -1.36 -2.23 -2.99
CA LEU A 53 -1.44 -3.47 -2.21
C LEU A 53 -1.46 -3.22 -0.71
N ILE A 54 -0.65 -2.29 -0.20
CA ILE A 54 -0.61 -1.96 1.23
C ILE A 54 -1.93 -1.35 1.67
N THR A 55 -2.56 -0.51 0.84
CA THR A 55 -3.92 0.02 1.09
C THR A 55 -4.90 -1.13 1.33
N PHE A 56 -4.90 -2.13 0.44
CA PHE A 56 -5.76 -3.29 0.57
C PHE A 56 -5.38 -4.19 1.75
N ALA A 57 -4.09 -4.34 2.03
CA ALA A 57 -3.63 -5.04 3.22
C ALA A 57 -4.15 -4.35 4.49
N PHE A 58 -4.15 -3.02 4.56
CA PHE A 58 -4.70 -2.27 5.69
C PHE A 58 -6.21 -2.46 5.84
N LEU A 59 -6.96 -2.51 4.74
CA LEU A 59 -8.41 -2.79 4.76
C LEU A 59 -8.71 -4.21 5.26
N ALA A 60 -7.88 -5.17 4.88
CA ALA A 60 -8.02 -6.57 5.29
C ALA A 60 -7.42 -6.84 6.69
N THR A 61 -6.70 -5.89 7.29
CA THR A 61 -6.34 -5.97 8.71
C THR A 61 -7.50 -5.51 9.60
N ASN A 62 -7.67 -6.10 10.78
CA ASN A 62 -8.68 -5.74 11.79
C ASN A 62 -8.40 -4.39 12.48
N GLY A 63 -7.92 -3.40 11.73
CA GLY A 63 -7.59 -2.06 12.18
C GLY A 63 -6.30 -1.55 11.57
N ILE A 64 -6.34 -0.34 11.01
CA ILE A 64 -5.19 0.36 10.43
C ILE A 64 -3.98 0.44 11.38
N LYS A 65 -4.23 0.52 12.70
CA LYS A 65 -3.18 0.54 13.73
C LYS A 65 -2.26 -0.70 13.65
N TYR A 66 -2.85 -1.88 13.42
CA TYR A 66 -2.09 -3.12 13.32
C TYR A 66 -1.33 -3.18 12.00
N GLY A 67 -1.97 -2.77 10.90
CA GLY A 67 -1.31 -2.70 9.60
C GLY A 67 -0.10 -1.78 9.61
N ILE A 68 -0.24 -0.58 10.20
CA ILE A 68 0.87 0.38 10.36
C ILE A 68 1.97 -0.20 11.25
N ALA A 69 1.61 -0.86 12.36
CA ALA A 69 2.60 -1.46 13.26
C ALA A 69 3.43 -2.55 12.55
N ILE A 70 2.79 -3.42 11.76
CA ILE A 70 3.46 -4.46 10.97
C ILE A 70 4.36 -3.80 9.92
N PHE A 71 3.85 -2.81 9.19
CA PHE A 71 4.63 -2.06 8.20
C PHE A 71 5.90 -1.46 8.80
N ILE A 72 5.79 -0.74 9.93
CA ILE A 72 6.93 -0.11 10.61
C ILE A 72 7.92 -1.17 11.07
N THR A 73 7.44 -2.25 11.67
CA THR A 73 8.27 -3.37 12.14
C THR A 73 9.12 -3.93 11.01
N ILE A 74 8.50 -4.16 9.86
CA ILE A 74 9.15 -4.71 8.67
C ILE A 74 10.25 -3.77 8.16
N ILE A 75 9.98 -2.47 8.07
CA ILE A 75 10.98 -1.47 7.63
C ILE A 75 12.16 -1.39 8.61
N LEU A 76 11.88 -1.43 9.92
CA LEU A 76 12.92 -1.43 10.96
C LEU A 76 13.82 -2.66 10.88
N ILE A 77 13.22 -3.85 10.74
CA ILE A 77 13.99 -5.10 10.58
C ILE A 77 14.80 -5.05 9.29
N GLY A 78 14.21 -4.58 8.19
CA GLY A 78 14.91 -4.40 6.92
C GLY A 78 16.14 -3.50 7.05
N MET A 79 16.04 -2.42 7.83
CA MET A 79 17.17 -1.54 8.10
C MET A 79 18.25 -2.22 8.95
N LEU A 80 17.88 -2.84 10.07
CA LEU A 80 18.81 -3.51 10.98
C LEU A 80 19.57 -4.63 10.28
N MET A 81 18.86 -5.41 9.47
CA MET A 81 19.44 -6.56 8.81
C MET A 81 20.39 -6.17 7.68
N ARG A 82 20.22 -5.01 7.04
CA ARG A 82 21.24 -4.50 6.12
C ARG A 82 22.57 -4.25 6.82
N ILE A 83 22.55 -3.70 8.03
CA ILE A 83 23.76 -3.46 8.83
C ILE A 83 24.42 -4.80 9.17
N ALA A 84 23.63 -5.76 9.64
CA ALA A 84 24.11 -7.10 9.98
C ALA A 84 24.69 -7.85 8.76
N LEU A 85 24.05 -7.77 7.59
CA LEU A 85 24.50 -8.48 6.38
C LEU A 85 25.59 -7.74 5.60
N LYS A 86 25.94 -6.50 5.97
CA LYS A 86 26.94 -5.70 5.26
C LYS A 86 28.31 -6.37 5.22
N SER A 87 28.71 -7.05 6.29
CA SER A 87 30.00 -7.74 6.41
C SER A 87 30.11 -8.98 5.51
N PHE A 88 29.00 -9.64 5.19
CA PHE A 88 28.98 -10.95 4.54
C PHE A 88 29.17 -10.90 3.02
N ARG A 89 29.23 -9.70 2.39
CA ARG A 89 29.44 -9.51 0.93
C ARG A 89 28.59 -10.43 0.04
N LEU A 90 27.35 -10.71 0.45
CA LEU A 90 26.45 -11.63 -0.25
C LEU A 90 25.93 -11.03 -1.56
N LEU A 91 25.65 -11.90 -2.54
CA LEU A 91 24.89 -11.56 -3.75
C LEU A 91 23.47 -11.10 -3.38
N TYR A 92 22.82 -10.38 -4.31
CA TYR A 92 21.48 -9.82 -4.11
C TYR A 92 20.43 -10.88 -3.75
N LEU A 93 20.30 -11.95 -4.56
CA LEU A 93 19.27 -12.97 -4.38
C LEU A 93 19.36 -13.70 -3.02
N PRO A 94 20.55 -14.23 -2.62
CA PRO A 94 20.72 -14.84 -1.29
C PRO A 94 20.48 -13.85 -0.15
N ARG A 95 20.89 -12.58 -0.33
CA ARG A 95 20.64 -11.53 0.66
C ARG A 95 19.14 -11.32 0.86
N VAL A 96 18.37 -11.16 -0.22
CA VAL A 96 16.91 -11.00 -0.13
C VAL A 96 16.26 -12.21 0.53
N ALA A 97 16.65 -13.44 0.18
CA ALA A 97 16.11 -14.65 0.80
C ALA A 97 16.32 -14.67 2.32
N ILE A 98 17.53 -14.39 2.81
CA ILE A 98 17.83 -14.34 4.26
C ILE A 98 16.99 -13.26 4.95
N MET A 99 16.86 -12.09 4.32
CA MET A 99 16.08 -10.98 4.87
C MET A 99 14.59 -11.35 4.98
N LEU A 100 14.02 -11.99 3.95
CA LEU A 100 12.65 -12.47 3.96
C LEU A 100 12.42 -13.50 5.08
N THR A 101 13.35 -14.44 5.27
CA THR A 101 13.29 -15.40 6.38
C THR A 101 13.27 -14.71 7.73
N ILE A 102 14.13 -13.70 7.93
CA ILE A 102 14.20 -13.00 9.22
C ILE A 102 12.97 -12.13 9.47
N VAL A 103 12.43 -11.48 8.43
CA VAL A 103 11.18 -10.75 8.55
C VAL A 103 10.03 -11.71 8.87
N ALA A 104 9.95 -12.87 8.22
CA ALA A 104 8.94 -13.88 8.51
C ALA A 104 9.03 -14.37 9.97
N LEU A 105 10.23 -14.67 10.47
CA LEU A 105 10.46 -15.04 11.87
C LEU A 105 10.07 -13.91 12.82
N SER A 106 10.37 -12.66 12.47
CA SER A 106 10.02 -11.50 13.31
C SER A 106 8.52 -11.27 13.37
N ILE A 107 7.80 -11.48 12.26
CA ILE A 107 6.33 -11.41 12.24
C ILE A 107 5.75 -12.56 13.06
N LEU A 108 6.27 -13.78 12.93
CA LEU A 108 5.86 -14.90 13.76
C LEU A 108 6.03 -14.59 15.26
N ALA A 109 7.17 -14.02 15.65
CA ALA A 109 7.41 -13.57 17.02
C ALA A 109 6.42 -12.47 17.44
N MET A 110 6.15 -11.50 16.57
CA MET A 110 5.17 -10.44 16.82
C MET A 110 3.75 -10.99 17.02
N LEU A 111 3.34 -11.99 16.24
CA LEU A 111 2.05 -12.67 16.38
C LEU A 111 1.98 -13.49 17.68
N ALA A 112 3.05 -14.20 18.04
CA ALA A 112 3.14 -14.96 19.28
C ALA A 112 3.00 -14.04 20.52
N ILE A 113 3.70 -12.90 20.51
CA ILE A 113 3.60 -11.87 21.55
C ILE A 113 2.21 -11.21 21.54
N GLY A 114 1.66 -10.91 20.35
CA GLY A 114 0.32 -10.35 20.21
C GLY A 114 -0.77 -11.26 20.78
N GLY A 115 -0.63 -12.57 20.55
CA GLY A 115 -1.50 -13.60 21.10
C GLY A 115 -1.41 -13.71 22.62
N SER A 116 -0.19 -13.70 23.19
CA SER A 116 0.01 -13.84 24.64
C SER A 116 -0.50 -12.64 25.44
N VAL A 117 -0.44 -11.44 24.87
CA VAL A 117 -0.93 -10.18 25.50
C VAL A 117 -2.46 -10.01 25.36
N LYS A 118 -3.18 -11.03 24.85
CA LYS A 118 -4.63 -10.97 24.53
C LYS A 118 -4.99 -9.80 23.59
N ARG A 119 -4.04 -9.30 22.80
CA ARG A 119 -4.28 -8.33 21.72
C ARG A 119 -4.82 -9.09 20.51
N THR A 120 -6.07 -9.54 20.61
CA THR A 120 -6.72 -10.43 19.64
C THR A 120 -6.71 -9.88 18.21
N GLY A 121 -6.73 -8.56 18.04
CA GLY A 121 -6.70 -7.91 16.71
C GLY A 121 -5.39 -8.07 15.93
N LEU A 122 -4.27 -8.38 16.61
CA LEU A 122 -2.98 -8.65 15.96
C LEU A 122 -2.86 -10.12 15.56
N ALA A 123 -3.33 -11.02 16.43
CA ALA A 123 -3.32 -12.47 16.18
C ALA A 123 -4.38 -12.92 15.16
N SER A 124 -5.46 -12.15 14.98
CA SER A 124 -6.54 -12.46 14.04
C SER A 124 -6.31 -11.93 12.62
N VAL A 125 -5.15 -11.34 12.33
CA VAL A 125 -4.86 -10.80 10.99
C VAL A 125 -4.68 -11.96 10.01
N SER A 126 -5.36 -11.89 8.87
CA SER A 126 -5.20 -12.89 7.82
C SER A 126 -3.77 -12.94 7.28
N ILE A 127 -3.34 -14.11 6.79
CA ILE A 127 -2.01 -14.29 6.22
C ILE A 127 -1.75 -13.43 4.97
N PHE A 128 -2.80 -13.11 4.19
CA PHE A 128 -2.67 -12.36 2.94
C PHE A 128 -2.11 -10.93 3.12
N PRO A 129 -2.66 -10.07 3.99
CA PRO A 129 -2.05 -8.78 4.33
C PRO A 129 -0.59 -8.89 4.76
N ILE A 130 -0.26 -9.93 5.53
CA ILE A 130 1.10 -10.17 6.02
C ILE A 130 2.04 -10.47 4.85
N LEU A 131 1.66 -11.38 3.95
CA LEU A 131 2.45 -11.69 2.75
C LEU A 131 2.67 -10.48 1.85
N ILE A 132 1.63 -9.63 1.69
CA ILE A 132 1.75 -8.36 0.98
C ILE A 132 2.81 -7.46 1.64
N MET A 133 2.77 -7.30 2.96
CA MET A 133 3.76 -6.48 3.68
C MET A 133 5.16 -7.10 3.67
N ILE A 134 5.29 -8.43 3.63
CA ILE A 134 6.59 -9.09 3.45
C ILE A 134 7.14 -8.80 2.04
N SER A 135 6.30 -8.81 1.00
CA SER A 135 6.74 -8.49 -0.37
C SER A 135 7.29 -7.06 -0.52
N LEU A 136 6.88 -6.14 0.35
CA LEU A 136 7.45 -4.79 0.42
C LEU A 136 8.94 -4.83 0.78
N VAL A 137 9.38 -5.80 1.60
CA VAL A 137 10.77 -5.94 2.04
C VAL A 137 11.70 -6.05 0.85
N GLU A 138 11.32 -6.87 -0.13
CA GLU A 138 12.13 -7.07 -1.33
C GLU A 138 12.35 -5.74 -2.07
N LYS A 139 11.28 -4.97 -2.28
CA LYS A 139 11.37 -3.65 -2.92
C LYS A 139 12.16 -2.64 -2.08
N PHE A 140 11.96 -2.68 -0.76
CA PHE A 140 12.71 -1.83 0.16
C PHE A 140 14.21 -2.12 0.05
N ILE A 141 14.63 -3.40 0.09
CA ILE A 141 16.02 -3.82 -0.02
C ILE A 141 16.62 -3.42 -1.38
N ALA A 142 15.91 -3.65 -2.47
CA ALA A 142 16.36 -3.27 -3.81
C ALA A 142 16.71 -1.77 -3.85
N VAL A 143 15.78 -0.92 -3.41
CA VAL A 143 15.99 0.52 -3.36
C VAL A 143 17.07 0.92 -2.35
N GLN A 144 17.14 0.25 -1.22
CA GLN A 144 18.14 0.51 -0.19
C GLN A 144 19.57 0.20 -0.67
N ILE A 145 19.72 -0.81 -1.54
CA ILE A 145 21.00 -1.15 -2.18
C ILE A 145 21.32 -0.18 -3.33
N GLU A 146 20.35 0.11 -4.20
CA GLU A 146 20.55 0.95 -5.39
C GLU A 146 20.69 2.45 -5.08
N LYS A 147 19.88 2.97 -4.15
CA LYS A 147 19.72 4.40 -3.89
C LYS A 147 20.10 4.82 -2.47
N GLY A 148 20.46 3.85 -1.62
CA GLY A 148 20.88 4.07 -0.24
C GLY A 148 19.73 4.19 0.77
N ASP A 149 20.09 4.16 2.06
CA ASP A 149 19.15 4.07 3.17
C ASP A 149 18.21 5.28 3.25
N ARG A 150 18.76 6.50 3.11
CA ARG A 150 17.97 7.73 3.19
C ARG A 150 16.83 7.74 2.17
N VAL A 151 17.13 7.37 0.93
CA VAL A 151 16.12 7.34 -0.15
C VAL A 151 15.10 6.24 0.10
N ALA A 152 15.53 5.06 0.56
CA ALA A 152 14.62 3.96 0.88
C ALA A 152 13.65 4.30 2.02
N ILE A 153 14.12 4.99 3.07
CA ILE A 153 13.28 5.43 4.20
C ILE A 153 12.26 6.47 3.74
N ILE A 154 12.69 7.47 2.96
CA ILE A 154 11.78 8.50 2.43
C ILE A 154 10.70 7.84 1.58
N LEU A 155 11.09 6.94 0.66
CA LEU A 155 10.13 6.22 -0.17
C LEU A 155 9.19 5.31 0.63
N ALA A 156 9.68 4.69 1.71
CA ALA A 156 8.84 3.90 2.60
C ALA A 156 7.82 4.77 3.34
N ALA A 157 8.24 5.93 3.85
CA ALA A 157 7.37 6.89 4.52
C ALA A 157 6.32 7.46 3.57
N GLU A 158 6.71 7.88 2.37
CA GLU A 158 5.78 8.36 1.35
C GLU A 158 4.80 7.25 0.90
N THR A 159 5.29 6.01 0.74
CA THR A 159 4.43 4.85 0.44
C THR A 159 3.42 4.60 1.57
N LEU A 160 3.83 4.69 2.83
CA LEU A 160 2.95 4.57 3.99
C LEU A 160 1.87 5.65 3.98
N VAL A 161 2.25 6.91 3.77
CA VAL A 161 1.30 8.04 3.71
C VAL A 161 0.27 7.84 2.60
N ILE A 162 0.70 7.50 1.39
CA ILE A 162 -0.22 7.22 0.27
C ILE A 162 -1.17 6.07 0.62
N SER A 163 -0.65 5.01 1.24
CA SER A 163 -1.46 3.84 1.61
C SER A 163 -2.49 4.13 2.69
N ILE A 164 -2.14 4.99 3.66
CA ILE A 164 -3.07 5.47 4.69
C ILE A 164 -4.19 6.32 4.05
N LEU A 165 -3.85 7.24 3.14
CA LEU A 165 -4.84 8.03 2.42
C LEU A 165 -5.75 7.14 1.56
N GLY A 166 -5.17 6.17 0.85
CA GLY A 166 -5.91 5.18 0.10
C GLY A 166 -6.87 4.37 0.98
N PHE A 167 -6.46 3.99 2.19
CA PHE A 167 -7.30 3.28 3.16
C PHE A 167 -8.52 4.12 3.54
N TYR A 168 -8.35 5.40 3.84
CA TYR A 168 -9.47 6.28 4.20
C TYR A 168 -10.43 6.50 3.03
N ILE A 169 -9.91 6.64 1.81
CA ILE A 169 -10.74 6.76 0.60
C ILE A 169 -11.55 5.48 0.38
N ALA A 170 -10.92 4.31 0.53
CA ALA A 170 -11.58 3.03 0.35
C ALA A 170 -12.54 2.66 1.48
N GLY A 171 -12.32 3.20 2.68
CA GLY A 171 -13.23 3.09 3.81
C GLY A 171 -14.37 4.11 3.79
N TRP A 172 -14.39 5.06 2.86
CA TRP A 172 -15.40 6.10 2.83
C TRP A 172 -16.75 5.56 2.34
N SER A 173 -17.69 5.39 3.28
CA SER A 173 -19.00 4.79 3.03
C SER A 173 -19.78 5.45 1.89
N ALA A 174 -19.76 6.78 1.79
CA ALA A 174 -20.44 7.51 0.72
C ALA A 174 -19.91 7.14 -0.67
N LEU A 175 -18.57 7.10 -0.81
CA LEU A 175 -17.91 6.75 -2.06
C LEU A 175 -18.14 5.28 -2.43
N VAL A 176 -18.05 4.38 -1.45
CA VAL A 176 -18.34 2.94 -1.65
C VAL A 176 -19.78 2.72 -2.09
N ASN A 177 -20.75 3.35 -1.41
CA ASN A 177 -22.17 3.23 -1.74
C ASN A 177 -22.44 3.77 -3.16
N PHE A 178 -21.81 4.88 -3.52
CA PHE A 178 -21.94 5.47 -4.85
C PHE A 178 -21.40 4.56 -5.97
N ILE A 179 -20.21 3.96 -5.77
CA ILE A 179 -19.61 3.04 -6.74
C ILE A 179 -20.43 1.75 -6.89
N ILE A 180 -20.98 1.24 -5.79
CA ILE A 180 -21.81 0.03 -5.80
C ILE A 180 -23.16 0.28 -6.48
N ALA A 181 -23.71 1.48 -6.29
CA ALA A 181 -24.91 1.94 -7.00
C ALA A 181 -24.66 2.14 -8.50
N TYR A 182 -23.46 2.61 -8.88
CA TYR A 182 -23.09 2.89 -10.27
C TYR A 182 -21.69 2.34 -10.63
N PRO A 183 -21.54 1.01 -10.85
CA PRO A 183 -20.24 0.39 -11.13
C PRO A 183 -19.55 0.91 -12.40
N TRP A 184 -20.35 1.34 -13.38
CA TRP A 184 -19.87 1.89 -14.66
C TRP A 184 -18.97 3.12 -14.49
N ILE A 185 -19.04 3.82 -13.36
CA ILE A 185 -18.24 5.00 -13.07
C ILE A 185 -16.74 4.69 -13.10
N ILE A 186 -16.37 3.44 -12.79
CA ILE A 186 -14.99 2.99 -12.86
C ILE A 186 -14.39 3.17 -14.26
N LEU A 187 -15.19 3.09 -15.32
CA LEU A 187 -14.70 3.29 -16.68
C LEU A 187 -14.15 4.70 -16.89
N PHE A 188 -14.61 5.70 -16.14
CA PHE A 188 -14.05 7.06 -16.17
C PHE A 188 -12.62 7.13 -15.63
N THR A 189 -12.16 6.15 -14.85
CA THR A 189 -10.74 6.09 -14.44
C THR A 189 -9.79 5.99 -15.62
N ILE A 190 -10.22 5.39 -16.74
CA ILE A 190 -9.42 5.24 -17.96
C ILE A 190 -9.10 6.60 -18.58
N PRO A 191 -10.07 7.44 -19.02
CA PRO A 191 -9.77 8.75 -19.58
C PRO A 191 -9.06 9.66 -18.58
N ILE A 192 -9.38 9.60 -17.29
CA ILE A 192 -8.66 10.36 -16.25
C ILE A 192 -7.18 9.95 -16.22
N ASN A 193 -6.87 8.66 -16.22
CA ASN A 193 -5.48 8.18 -16.24
C ASN A 193 -4.76 8.56 -17.54
N ILE A 194 -5.45 8.60 -18.69
CA ILE A 194 -4.88 9.08 -19.96
C ILE A 194 -4.52 10.57 -19.86
N ILE A 195 -5.40 11.40 -19.30
CA ILE A 195 -5.15 12.83 -19.09
C ILE A 195 -3.98 13.03 -18.13
N LEU A 196 -3.95 12.29 -17.02
CA LEU A 196 -2.84 12.32 -16.07
C LEU A 196 -1.53 11.89 -16.72
N GLY A 197 -1.55 10.87 -17.60
CA GLY A 197 -0.36 10.43 -18.34
C GLY A 197 0.19 11.48 -19.30
N LYS A 198 -0.66 12.39 -19.79
CA LYS A 198 -0.28 13.53 -20.65
C LYS A 198 0.03 14.81 -19.86
N TRP A 199 -0.04 14.78 -18.53
CA TRP A 199 0.19 15.95 -17.69
C TRP A 199 1.68 16.31 -17.69
N THR A 200 2.03 17.36 -18.43
CA THR A 200 3.39 17.93 -18.53
C THR A 200 3.63 19.11 -17.58
N GLY A 201 2.62 19.53 -16.81
CA GLY A 201 2.75 20.64 -15.86
C GLY A 201 3.72 20.31 -14.72
N LEU A 202 4.38 21.35 -14.19
CA LEU A 202 5.24 21.26 -13.00
C LEU A 202 4.48 20.63 -11.84
N ARG A 203 5.12 19.69 -11.15
CA ARG A 203 4.53 19.03 -9.97
C ARG A 203 4.36 20.06 -8.86
N PHE A 204 3.34 19.91 -8.02
CA PHE A 204 3.15 20.81 -6.87
C PHE A 204 4.39 20.86 -5.96
N SER A 205 5.08 19.72 -5.80
CA SER A 205 6.36 19.65 -5.09
C SER A 205 7.50 20.42 -5.77
N GLU A 206 7.48 20.56 -7.10
CA GLU A 206 8.43 21.37 -7.85
C GLU A 206 8.12 22.86 -7.68
N TYR A 207 6.84 23.24 -7.65
CA TYR A 207 6.44 24.61 -7.37
C TYR A 207 6.94 25.09 -6.00
N LEU A 208 6.84 24.24 -4.96
CA LEU A 208 7.38 24.55 -3.64
C LEU A 208 8.91 24.64 -3.62
N ARG A 209 9.60 23.79 -4.40
CA ARG A 209 11.07 23.78 -4.50
C ARG A 209 11.64 24.97 -5.27
N PHE A 210 10.97 25.43 -6.33
CA PHE A 210 11.41 26.55 -7.17
C PHE A 210 10.92 27.92 -6.67
N LYS A 211 10.06 27.96 -5.64
CA LYS A 211 9.63 29.22 -5.01
C LYS A 211 10.79 30.03 -4.44
N GLU A 212 11.88 29.38 -4.03
CA GLU A 212 13.08 30.05 -3.51
C GLU A 212 13.96 30.68 -4.59
N ILE A 213 13.83 30.26 -5.86
CA ILE A 213 14.65 30.73 -6.98
C ILE A 213 13.92 31.81 -7.80
N MET A 214 12.60 31.91 -7.65
CA MET A 214 11.73 32.87 -8.35
C MET A 214 11.54 34.20 -7.58
N LYS A 215 12.45 34.54 -6.66
CA LYS A 215 12.40 35.76 -5.86
C LYS A 215 13.61 36.64 -6.14
#